data_AF-A0A0J7KEV1-F1
#
_entry.id   AF-A0A0J7KEV1-F1
#
_cell.length_a   1.000
_cell.length_b   1.000
_cell.length_c   1.000
_cell.angle_alpha   90.00
_cell.angle_beta   90.00
_cell.angle_gamma   90.00
#
_symmetry.space_group_name_H-M   'P 1'
#
loop_
_entity.id
_entity.type
_entity.pdbx_description
1 polymer ?
#
loop_
_entity_poly.entity_id
_entity_poly.type
_entity_poly.pdbx_seq_one_letter_code
_entity_poly.pdbx_strand_id
1 'polypeptide(L)' 'MASEEGKLIFCLKDGDWNTFVERLEIFFLAKDVKTEKKAVTLLTKLDEEAFILVRNLCSPAKPVTK' A
#
# COMPACT_ATOMS: atom_id res chain seq x y z
N MET A 1 -1.35 27.30 2.53
CA MET A 1 -0.18 26.48 2.88
C MET A 1 -0.69 25.07 3.06
N ALA A 2 -0.53 24.22 2.05
CA ALA A 2 -0.95 22.83 2.17
C ALA A 2 0.02 22.16 3.13
N SER A 3 -0.45 21.89 4.35
CA SER A 3 0.25 21.09 5.33
C SER A 3 0.69 19.80 4.63
N GLU A 4 1.98 19.50 4.59
CA GLU A 4 2.47 18.16 4.29
C GLU A 4 1.94 17.24 5.40
N GLU A 5 0.68 16.79 5.28
CA GLU A 5 0.17 15.69 6.08
C GLU A 5 1.11 14.52 5.84
N GLY A 6 1.86 14.14 6.88
CA GLY A 6 2.99 13.22 6.81
C GLY A 6 2.75 12.08 5.83
N LYS A 7 3.57 12.04 4.77
CA LYS A 7 3.44 11.13 3.63
C LYS A 7 3.37 9.68 4.14
N LEU A 8 2.17 9.10 4.19
CA LEU A 8 1.98 7.68 4.50
C LEU A 8 2.35 6.87 3.27
N ILE A 9 3.56 6.32 3.25
CA ILE A 9 4.05 5.39 2.24
C ILE A 9 4.79 4.25 2.93
N PHE A 10 4.56 3.02 2.47
CA PHE A 10 5.35 1.84 2.79
C PHE A 10 6.51 1.73 1.81
N CYS A 11 7.72 1.60 2.34
CA CYS A 11 8.92 1.33 1.57
C CYS A 11 9.29 -0.15 1.68
N LEU A 12 9.50 -0.85 0.57
CA LEU A 12 9.72 -2.29 0.58
C LEU A 12 11.03 -2.71 1.27
N LYS A 13 12.08 -1.89 1.13
CA LYS A 13 13.45 -2.25 1.54
C LYS A 13 13.71 -2.07 3.03
N ASP A 14 13.08 -1.07 3.63
CA ASP A 14 13.39 -0.57 4.97
C ASP A 14 12.13 -0.25 5.81
N GLY A 15 10.94 -0.44 5.24
CA GLY A 15 9.68 -0.23 5.94
C GLY A 15 9.35 -1.36 6.91
N ASP A 16 8.97 -1.00 8.14
CA ASP A 16 8.35 -1.94 9.07
C ASP A 16 6.86 -2.12 8.72
N TRP A 17 6.48 -3.36 8.39
CA TRP A 17 5.12 -3.67 7.94
C TRP A 17 4.07 -3.41 9.03
N ASN A 18 4.35 -3.78 10.28
CA ASN A 18 3.38 -3.66 11.38
C ASN A 18 3.09 -2.19 11.68
N THR A 19 4.14 -1.37 11.80
CA THR A 19 4.03 0.09 11.99
C THR A 19 3.29 0.75 10.83
N PHE A 20 3.52 0.32 9.60
CA PHE A 20 2.78 0.82 8.44
C PHE A 20 1.29 0.45 8.51
N VAL A 21 0.95 -0.78 8.89
CA VAL A 21 -0.44 -1.23 9.05
C VAL A 21 -1.17 -0.39 10.10
N GLU A 22 -0.57 -0.19 11.27
CA GLU A 22 -1.15 0.66 12.33
C GLU A 22 -1.43 2.09 11.82
N ARG A 23 -0.45 2.69 11.12
CA ARG A 23 -0.62 4.03 10.53
C ARG A 23 -1.67 4.07 9.43
N LEU A 24 -1.81 2.99 8.66
CA LEU A 24 -2.81 2.87 7.59
C LEU A 24 -4.22 2.74 8.16
N GLU A 25 -4.41 2.01 9.25
CA GLU A 25 -5.69 1.93 9.96
C GLU A 25 -6.10 3.30 10.53
N ILE A 26 -5.16 4.01 11.16
CA ILE A 26 -5.39 5.39 11.61
C ILE A 26 -5.76 6.29 10.43
N PHE A 27 -5.08 6.16 9.29
CA PHE A 27 -5.40 6.92 8.08
C PHE A 27 -6.82 6.62 7.57
N PHE A 28 -7.24 5.35 7.55
CA PHE A 28 -8.60 4.99 7.14
C PHE A 28 -9.66 5.61 8.05
N LEU A 29 -9.42 5.62 9.36
CA LEU A 29 -10.31 6.25 10.33
C LEU A 29 -10.34 7.78 10.16
N ALA A 30 -9.18 8.41 10.08
CA ALA A 30 -9.05 9.87 9.99
C ALA A 30 -9.63 10.45 8.68
N LYS A 31 -9.62 9.68 7.60
CA LYS A 31 -10.11 10.10 6.28
C LYS A 31 -11.47 9.50 5.90
N ASP A 32 -12.13 8.79 6.83
CA ASP A 32 -13.41 8.10 6.60
C ASP A 32 -13.39 7.24 5.32
N VAL A 33 -12.34 6.45 5.16
CA VAL A 33 -12.15 5.62 3.96
C VAL A 33 -13.11 4.45 4.00
N LYS A 34 -14.07 4.48 3.06
CA LYS A 34 -15.06 3.41 2.87
C LYS A 34 -14.39 2.04 2.68
N THR A 35 -15.02 0.99 3.20
CA THR A 35 -14.50 -0.38 3.19
C THR A 35 -14.10 -0.86 1.79
N GLU A 36 -14.91 -0.60 0.77
CA GLU A 36 -14.65 -0.97 -0.62
C GLU A 36 -13.45 -0.22 -1.24
N LYS A 37 -13.04 0.90 -0.64
CA LYS A 37 -11.89 1.69 -1.09
C LYS A 37 -10.60 1.39 -0.33
N LYS A 38 -10.64 0.63 0.77
CA LYS A 38 -9.43 0.37 1.59
C LYS A 38 -8.34 -0.35 0.80
N ALA A 39 -8.70 -1.35 0.01
CA ALA A 39 -7.74 -2.13 -0.80
C ALA A 39 -7.04 -1.26 -1.86
N VAL A 40 -7.80 -0.48 -2.63
CA VAL A 40 -7.20 0.43 -3.63
C VAL A 40 -6.38 1.54 -2.96
N THR A 41 -6.80 2.01 -1.79
CA THR A 41 -6.05 3.00 -1.02
C THR A 41 -4.71 2.43 -0.55
N LEU A 42 -4.68 1.21 0.00
CA LEU A 42 -3.44 0.50 0.35
C LEU A 42 -2.45 0.49 -0.83
N LEU A 43 -2.91 0.11 -2.02
CA LEU A 43 -2.06 0.04 -3.22
C LEU A 43 -1.44 1.41 -3.58
N THR A 44 -2.12 2.52 -3.31
CA THR A 44 -1.58 3.88 -3.54
C THR A 44 -0.62 4.36 -2.45
N LYS A 45 -0.47 3.59 -1.36
CA LYS A 45 0.41 3.88 -0.23
C LYS A 45 1.64 2.97 -0.23
N LEU A 46 1.88 2.25 -1.30
CA LEU A 46 3.10 1.46 -1.52
C LEU A 46 4.09 2.28 -2.35
N ASP A 47 5.38 2.07 -2.12
CA ASP A 47 6.40 2.46 -3.10
C ASP A 47 6.26 1.63 -4.40
N GLU A 48 7.00 2.03 -5.42
CA GLU A 48 6.91 1.41 -6.75
C GLU A 48 7.26 -0.09 -6.71
N GLU A 49 8.31 -0.46 -5.97
CA GLU A 49 8.76 -1.85 -5.87
C GLU A 49 7.73 -2.74 -5.16
N ALA A 50 7.17 -2.30 -4.04
CA ALA A 50 6.11 -3.01 -3.33
C ALA A 50 4.84 -3.13 -4.17
N PHE A 51 4.46 -2.07 -4.90
CA PHE A 51 3.31 -2.12 -5.80
C PHE A 51 3.49 -3.17 -6.91
N ILE A 52 4.65 -3.18 -7.57
CA ILE A 52 4.98 -4.18 -8.60
C ILE A 52 4.95 -5.60 -8.02
N LEU A 53 5.51 -5.79 -6.83
CA LEU A 53 5.48 -7.09 -6.14
C LEU A 53 4.05 -7.58 -5.92
N VAL A 54 3.18 -6.75 -5.34
CA VAL A 54 1.77 -7.10 -5.09
C VAL A 54 1.05 -7.38 -6.41
N ARG A 55 1.26 -6.56 -7.45
CA ARG A 55 0.70 -6.77 -8.78
C ARG A 55 1.08 -8.15 -9.35
N ASN A 56 2.36 -8.51 -9.26
CA ASN A 56 2.86 -9.78 -9.78
C ASN A 56 2.31 -10.99 -9.00
N LEU A 57 2.08 -10.83 -7.69
CA LEU A 57 1.45 -11.88 -6.87
C LEU A 57 -0.04 -12.06 -7.20
N CYS A 58 -0.77 -10.97 -7.47
CA CYS A 58 -2.19 -11.04 -7.81
C CYS A 58 -2.47 -11.47 -9.25
N SER A 59 -1.52 -11.27 -10.17
CA SER A 59 -1.63 -11.67 -11.57
C SER A 59 -0.33 -12.34 -12.01
N PRO A 60 -0.02 -13.54 -11.48
CA PRO A 60 1.21 -14.23 -11.82
C PRO A 60 1.17 -14.61 -13.31
N ALA A 61 2.30 -14.42 -14.00
CA ALA A 61 2.45 -14.97 -15.33
C ALA A 61 2.26 -16.49 -15.26
N LYS A 62 1.51 -17.06 -16.21
CA LYS A 62 1.43 -18.52 -16.33
C LYS A 62 2.85 -19.07 -16.47
N PRO A 63 3.22 -20.14 -15.74
CA PRO A 63 4.50 -20.80 -15.96
C PRO A 63 4.59 -21.19 -17.44
N VAL A 64 5.53 -20.60 -18.17
CA VAL A 64 5.87 -21.05 -19.51
C VAL A 64 6.59 -22.38 -19.34
N THR A 65 5.90 -23.48 -19.65
CA THR A 65 6.54 -24.78 -19.87
C THR A 65 7.54 -24.62 -21.01
N LYS A 66 8.84 -24.62 -20.68
CA LYS A 66 9.91 -24.87 -21.63
C LYS A 66 10.02 -26.36 -21.90
#